data_AF-A0A7Z9LHG6-F1
#
_entry.id   AF-A0A7Z9LHG6-F1
#
_cell.length_a   1.000
_cell.length_b   1.000
_cell.length_c   1.000
_cell.angle_alpha   90.00
_cell.angle_beta   90.00
_cell.angle_gamma   90.00
#
_symmetry.space_group_name_H-M   'P 1'
#
loop_
_entity.id
_entity.type
_entity.pdbx_description
1 polymer ?
#
loop_
_entity_poly.entity_id
_entity_poly.type
_entity_poly.pdbx_seq_one_letter_code
_entity_poly.pdbx_strand_id
1 'polypeptide(L)'
;MRPVRMTAAHKTGECAELVCSNSFKSRAVENAHGLLKAEMALHKSLILKTGERFSVPAGQALAIDREPFAESVTAQLKAHPQISFCHEEVIDVSELINSHSHVIFATGPLTSDALAASLQDILGAQ
;
A
#
# COMPACT_ATOMS: atom_id res chain seq x y z
N MET A 1 12.00 1.23 1.69
CA MET A 1 12.88 0.43 0.80
C MET A 1 12.88 0.97 -0.63
N ARG A 2 11.74 0.99 -1.35
CA ARG A 2 11.66 1.63 -2.67
C ARG A 2 11.75 3.15 -2.55
N PRO A 3 12.35 3.87 -3.51
CA PRO A 3 13.02 3.38 -4.71
C PRO A 3 14.48 2.92 -4.50
N VAL A 4 15.06 3.12 -3.31
CA VAL A 4 16.48 2.81 -3.04
C VAL A 4 16.79 1.31 -3.19
N ARG A 5 15.91 0.45 -2.67
CA ARG A 5 15.91 -1.00 -2.85
C ARG A 5 14.56 -1.44 -3.41
N MET A 6 14.58 -1.91 -4.65
CA MET A 6 13.41 -2.43 -5.35
C MET A 6 13.04 -3.84 -4.90
N THR A 7 11.81 -4.27 -5.15
CA THR A 7 11.41 -5.69 -5.03
C THR A 7 11.33 -6.33 -6.41
N ALA A 8 11.19 -7.65 -6.47
CA ALA A 8 11.06 -8.38 -7.73
C ALA A 8 9.78 -8.06 -8.53
N ALA A 9 8.77 -7.42 -7.93
CA ALA A 9 7.47 -7.16 -8.57
C ALA A 9 7.22 -5.69 -8.89
N HIS A 10 7.79 -4.76 -8.12
CA HIS A 10 7.57 -3.32 -8.32
C HIS A 10 8.48 -2.76 -9.40
N LYS A 11 7.97 -1.81 -10.17
CA LYS A 11 8.69 -1.11 -11.24
C LYS A 11 9.02 0.33 -10.88
N THR A 12 8.37 0.89 -9.87
CA THR A 12 8.51 2.30 -9.49
C THR A 12 8.81 2.49 -8.01
N GLY A 13 9.13 3.73 -7.61
CA GLY A 13 9.16 4.15 -6.21
C GLY A 13 7.80 4.60 -5.65
N GLU A 14 6.74 4.53 -6.46
CA GLU A 14 5.45 5.14 -6.13
C GLU A 14 4.67 4.32 -5.09
N CYS A 15 3.88 5.03 -4.29
CA CYS A 15 2.96 4.45 -3.32
C CYS A 15 1.79 3.76 -4.04
N ALA A 16 1.26 2.70 -3.42
CA ALA A 16 0.09 1.95 -3.91
C ALA A 16 0.20 1.40 -5.35
N GLU A 17 1.40 1.16 -5.85
CA GLU A 17 1.62 0.54 -7.17
C GLU A 17 0.91 -0.82 -7.30
N LEU A 18 0.19 -1.02 -8.41
CA LEU A 18 -0.50 -2.27 -8.72
C LEU A 18 0.39 -3.21 -9.56
N VAL A 19 1.03 -4.16 -8.89
CA VAL A 19 2.07 -5.02 -9.51
C VAL A 19 1.55 -6.24 -10.27
N CYS A 20 0.27 -6.57 -10.15
CA CYS A 20 -0.35 -7.71 -10.84
C CYS A 20 -1.64 -7.25 -11.54
N SER A 21 -2.82 -7.70 -11.11
CA SER A 21 -4.10 -7.24 -11.67
C SER A 21 -4.30 -5.74 -11.40
N ASN A 22 -4.88 -5.04 -12.38
CA ASN A 22 -5.33 -3.65 -12.20
C ASN A 22 -6.77 -3.56 -11.69
N SER A 23 -7.36 -4.67 -11.24
CA SER A 23 -8.75 -4.70 -10.79
C SER A 23 -8.86 -4.76 -9.27
N PHE A 24 -9.63 -3.84 -8.70
CA PHE A 24 -10.14 -3.87 -7.33
C PHE A 24 -11.44 -4.71 -7.21
N LYS A 25 -11.69 -5.58 -8.21
CA LYS A 25 -12.82 -6.51 -8.26
C LYS A 25 -14.19 -5.80 -8.30
N SER A 26 -15.26 -6.59 -8.12
CA SER A 26 -16.66 -6.15 -8.27
C SER A 26 -17.00 -4.93 -7.42
N ARG A 27 -17.79 -4.00 -7.98
CA ARG A 27 -18.44 -2.89 -7.26
C ARG A 27 -19.73 -3.30 -6.57
N ALA A 28 -20.35 -4.39 -6.99
CA ALA A 28 -21.67 -4.81 -6.53
C ALA A 28 -21.63 -5.23 -5.05
N VAL A 29 -22.48 -4.63 -4.22
CA VAL A 29 -22.49 -4.78 -2.75
C VAL A 29 -22.84 -6.20 -2.29
N GLU A 30 -23.46 -6.99 -3.16
CA GLU A 30 -23.73 -8.42 -2.96
C GLU A 30 -22.45 -9.26 -2.94
N ASN A 31 -21.34 -8.71 -3.46
CA ASN A 31 -20.01 -9.33 -3.37
C ASN A 31 -19.23 -8.75 -2.19
N ALA A 32 -18.47 -9.60 -1.48
CA ALA A 32 -17.62 -9.16 -0.36
C ALA A 32 -16.69 -7.98 -0.71
N HIS A 33 -16.09 -7.97 -1.92
CA HIS A 33 -15.26 -6.87 -2.40
C HIS A 33 -16.04 -5.55 -2.56
N GLY A 34 -17.31 -5.62 -2.97
CA GLY A 34 -18.17 -4.46 -3.16
C GLY A 34 -18.65 -3.89 -1.83
N LEU A 35 -19.05 -4.77 -0.90
CA LEU A 35 -19.40 -4.38 0.46
C LEU A 35 -18.22 -3.69 1.17
N LEU A 36 -17.01 -4.27 1.11
CA LEU A 36 -15.82 -3.64 1.67
C LEU A 36 -15.56 -2.26 1.07
N LYS A 37 -15.79 -2.09 -0.24
CA LYS A 37 -15.67 -0.77 -0.88
C LYS A 37 -16.73 0.22 -0.37
N ALA A 38 -17.96 -0.22 -0.11
CA ALA A 38 -18.98 0.63 0.49
C ALA A 38 -18.54 1.11 1.90
N GLU A 39 -17.99 0.23 2.73
CA GLU A 39 -17.43 0.57 4.05
C GLU A 39 -16.24 1.54 3.93
N MET A 40 -15.31 1.26 3.02
CA MET A 40 -14.17 2.14 2.73
C MET A 40 -14.62 3.54 2.29
N ALA A 41 -15.73 3.65 1.54
CA ALA A 41 -16.30 4.92 1.12
C ALA A 41 -16.85 5.72 2.31
N LEU A 42 -17.53 5.07 3.26
CA LEU A 42 -18.00 5.70 4.50
C LEU A 42 -16.82 6.29 5.32
N HIS A 43 -15.68 5.60 5.30
CA HIS A 43 -14.45 6.06 5.94
C HIS A 43 -13.57 6.96 5.06
N LYS A 44 -14.08 7.45 3.93
CA LYS A 44 -13.39 8.40 3.03
C LYS A 44 -12.01 7.90 2.57
N SER A 45 -11.90 6.60 2.28
CA SER A 45 -10.65 5.96 1.87
C SER A 45 -9.98 6.68 0.69
N LEU A 46 -8.72 7.09 0.90
CA LEU A 46 -7.86 7.67 -0.14
C LEU A 46 -7.72 6.74 -1.34
N ILE A 47 -7.49 5.45 -1.08
CA ILE A 47 -7.25 4.43 -2.10
C ILE A 47 -8.50 4.24 -2.96
N LEU A 48 -9.68 4.09 -2.35
CA LEU A 48 -10.91 3.91 -3.11
C LEU A 48 -11.26 5.16 -3.93
N LYS A 49 -11.20 6.35 -3.30
CA LYS A 49 -11.49 7.61 -3.99
C LYS A 49 -10.57 7.85 -5.19
N THR A 50 -9.27 7.60 -5.01
CA THR A 50 -8.29 7.74 -6.10
C THR A 50 -8.50 6.65 -7.16
N GLY A 51 -8.85 5.43 -6.76
CA GLY A 51 -9.16 4.35 -7.68
C GLY A 51 -10.37 4.66 -8.57
N GLU A 52 -11.46 5.17 -8.01
CA GLU A 52 -12.63 5.57 -8.81
C GLU A 52 -12.30 6.67 -9.82
N ARG A 53 -11.46 7.65 -9.43
CA ARG A 53 -11.00 8.74 -10.31
C ARG A 53 -10.22 8.24 -11.51
N PHE A 54 -9.37 7.23 -11.33
CA PHE A 54 -8.56 6.64 -12.40
C PHE A 54 -9.13 5.31 -12.90
N SER A 55 -10.45 5.14 -12.81
CA SER A 55 -11.08 3.91 -13.26
C SER A 55 -11.16 3.81 -14.78
N VAL A 56 -11.02 2.59 -15.29
CA VAL A 56 -11.15 2.26 -16.73
C VAL A 56 -12.31 1.28 -16.95
N PRO A 57 -12.91 1.23 -18.16
CA PRO A 57 -14.03 0.33 -18.43
C PRO A 57 -13.71 -1.15 -18.15
N ALA A 58 -14.48 -1.79 -17.27
CA ALA A 58 -14.28 -3.20 -16.89
C ALA A 58 -15.56 -3.92 -16.41
N GLY A 59 -16.71 -3.54 -16.99
CA GLY A 59 -18.01 -4.09 -16.59
C GLY A 59 -18.30 -3.83 -15.11
N GLN A 60 -18.61 -4.89 -14.36
CA GLN A 60 -18.93 -4.78 -12.93
C GLN A 60 -17.71 -4.60 -12.02
N ALA A 61 -16.50 -4.77 -12.54
CA ALA A 61 -15.28 -4.57 -11.77
C ALA A 61 -14.85 -3.10 -11.76
N LEU A 62 -14.24 -2.67 -10.66
CA LEU A 62 -13.44 -1.45 -10.60
C LEU A 62 -12.04 -1.80 -11.13
N ALA A 63 -11.78 -1.55 -12.41
CA ALA A 63 -10.43 -1.59 -12.97
C ALA A 63 -9.81 -0.20 -12.98
N ILE A 64 -8.50 -0.14 -12.81
CA ILE A 64 -7.74 1.08 -12.54
C ILE A 64 -6.67 1.26 -13.63
N ASP A 65 -6.46 2.51 -14.05
CA ASP A 65 -5.24 2.89 -14.76
C ASP A 65 -4.08 3.00 -13.76
N ARG A 66 -3.10 2.09 -13.88
CA ARG A 66 -2.15 1.78 -12.81
C ARG A 66 -1.20 2.94 -12.48
N GLU A 67 -0.61 3.52 -13.51
CA GLU A 67 0.45 4.52 -13.37
C GLU A 67 -0.09 5.84 -12.80
N PRO A 68 -1.10 6.49 -13.42
CA PRO A 68 -1.63 7.75 -12.89
C PRO A 68 -2.32 7.57 -11.53
N PHE A 69 -2.84 6.38 -11.22
CA PHE A 69 -3.34 6.06 -9.88
C PHE A 69 -2.22 6.11 -8.83
N ALA A 70 -1.12 5.39 -9.05
CA ALA A 70 -0.01 5.33 -8.10
C ALA A 70 0.63 6.72 -7.90
N GLU A 71 0.88 7.44 -9.00
CA GLU A 71 1.40 8.81 -8.98
C GLU A 71 0.49 9.75 -8.16
N SER A 72 -0.83 9.68 -8.39
CA SER A 72 -1.78 10.51 -7.67
C SER A 72 -1.88 10.16 -6.18
N VAL A 73 -1.71 8.89 -5.80
CA VAL A 73 -1.65 8.50 -4.38
C VAL A 73 -0.40 9.08 -3.74
N THR A 74 0.78 8.88 -4.37
CA THR A 74 2.04 9.41 -3.85
C THR A 74 2.01 10.93 -3.71
N ALA A 75 1.52 11.65 -4.72
CA ALA A 75 1.45 13.11 -4.70
C ALA A 75 0.58 13.63 -3.56
N GLN A 76 -0.57 13.01 -3.30
CA GLN A 76 -1.44 13.36 -2.18
C GLN A 76 -0.78 13.11 -0.82
N LEU A 77 -0.07 11.98 -0.67
CA LEU A 77 0.65 11.67 0.57
C LEU A 77 1.82 12.63 0.81
N LYS A 78 2.62 12.93 -0.23
CA LYS A 78 3.76 13.85 -0.14
C LYS A 78 3.34 15.30 0.15
N ALA A 79 2.13 15.68 -0.29
CA ALA A 79 1.58 17.00 -0.01
C ALA A 79 0.95 17.13 1.39
N HIS A 80 0.79 16.02 2.13
CA HIS A 80 0.15 16.06 3.43
C HIS A 80 1.10 16.59 4.51
N PRO A 81 0.75 17.66 5.25
CA PRO A 81 1.68 18.37 6.14
C PRO A 81 2.14 17.55 7.37
N GLN A 82 1.43 16.47 7.68
CA GLN A 82 1.75 15.58 8.81
C GLN A 82 2.43 14.27 8.38
N ILE A 83 2.78 14.12 7.09
CA ILE A 83 3.45 12.92 6.58
C ILE A 83 4.86 13.29 6.15
N SER A 84 5.85 12.63 6.76
CA SER A 84 7.24 12.68 6.34
C SER A 84 7.61 11.41 5.60
N PHE A 85 8.32 11.55 4.49
CA PHE A 85 8.82 10.41 3.72
C PHE A 85 10.29 10.15 4.05
N CYS A 86 10.60 8.91 4.40
CA CYS A 86 11.97 8.41 4.49
C CYS A 86 12.16 7.28 3.47
N HIS A 87 13.08 7.46 2.53
CA HIS A 87 13.36 6.48 1.48
C HIS A 87 14.53 5.59 1.90
N GLU A 88 14.33 4.80 2.94
CA GLU A 88 15.34 3.90 3.48
C GLU A 88 14.79 2.48 3.61
N GLU A 89 15.68 1.49 3.62
CA GLU A 89 15.31 0.16 4.03
C GLU A 89 15.36 0.07 5.55
N VAL A 90 14.23 -0.29 6.16
CA VAL A 90 14.18 -0.62 7.58
C VAL A 90 14.71 -2.04 7.75
N ILE A 91 15.71 -2.21 8.62
CA ILE A 91 16.31 -3.51 8.91
C ILE A 91 16.31 -3.86 10.41
N ASP A 92 16.05 -2.89 11.29
CA ASP A 92 16.00 -3.08 12.74
C ASP A 92 14.62 -2.68 13.28
N VAL A 93 13.82 -3.68 13.64
CA VAL A 93 12.49 -3.47 14.23
C VAL A 93 12.61 -3.01 15.68
N SER A 94 13.63 -3.44 16.42
CA SER A 94 13.82 -3.10 17.83
C SER A 94 14.07 -1.61 17.99
N GLU A 95 14.90 -1.04 17.12
CA GLU A 95 15.14 0.42 17.07
C GLU A 95 13.82 1.19 16.87
N LEU A 96 12.98 0.75 15.92
CA LEU A 96 11.72 1.41 15.61
C LEU A 96 10.73 1.39 16.76
N ILE A 97 10.51 0.22 17.39
CA ILE A 97 9.54 0.08 18.48
C ILE A 97 10.00 0.79 19.76
N ASN A 98 11.31 0.93 19.98
CA ASN A 98 11.85 1.69 21.11
C ASN A 98 11.76 3.20 20.90
N SER A 99 11.82 3.64 19.63
CA SER A 99 11.81 5.07 19.28
C SER A 99 10.41 5.65 19.04
N HIS A 100 9.38 4.80 18.87
CA HIS A 100 8.03 5.24 18.54
C HIS A 100 6.97 4.55 19.39
N SER A 101 5.98 5.30 19.85
CA SER A 101 4.87 4.75 20.66
C SER A 101 3.99 3.76 19.90
N HIS A 102 3.89 3.93 18.58
CA HIS A 102 3.11 3.05 17.70
C HIS A 102 3.84 2.87 16.37
N VAL A 103 3.90 1.62 15.90
CA VAL A 103 4.53 1.26 14.62
C VAL A 103 3.59 0.34 13.86
N ILE A 104 3.37 0.62 12.56
CA ILE A 104 2.61 -0.23 11.66
C ILE A 104 3.57 -0.78 10.59
N PHE A 105 3.69 -2.10 10.53
CA PHE A 105 4.44 -2.78 9.47
C PHE A 105 3.49 -3.15 8.33
N ALA A 106 3.66 -2.50 7.17
CA ALA A 106 2.83 -2.68 5.98
C ALA A 106 3.69 -2.98 4.73
N THR A 107 4.67 -3.88 4.86
CA THR A 107 5.71 -4.16 3.85
C THR A 107 5.28 -5.14 2.75
N GLY A 108 4.06 -5.67 2.84
CA GLY A 108 3.45 -6.52 1.81
C GLY A 108 4.07 -7.92 1.73
N PRO A 109 3.70 -8.71 0.70
CA PRO A 109 4.14 -10.11 0.56
C PRO A 109 5.61 -10.27 0.18
N LEU A 110 6.31 -9.17 -0.15
CA LEU A 110 7.72 -9.15 -0.55
C LEU A 110 8.55 -8.31 0.44
N THR A 111 8.31 -8.49 1.74
CA THR A 111 9.15 -7.94 2.82
C THR A 111 10.61 -8.33 2.58
N SER A 112 11.54 -7.40 2.80
CA SER A 112 12.97 -7.70 2.60
C SER A 112 13.49 -8.71 3.63
N ASP A 113 14.47 -9.51 3.24
CA ASP A 113 15.02 -10.57 4.08
C ASP A 113 15.55 -10.04 5.43
N ALA A 114 16.19 -8.87 5.42
CA ALA A 114 16.71 -8.24 6.63
C ALA A 114 15.59 -7.85 7.61
N LEU A 115 14.51 -7.24 7.12
CA LEU A 115 13.36 -6.91 7.96
C LEU A 115 12.60 -8.15 8.43
N ALA A 116 12.48 -9.17 7.56
CA ALA A 116 11.85 -10.43 7.92
C ALA A 116 12.59 -11.15 9.05
N ALA A 117 13.93 -11.19 8.99
CA ALA A 117 14.77 -11.74 10.06
C ALA A 117 14.60 -10.95 11.37
N SER A 118 14.64 -9.62 11.32
CA SER A 118 14.44 -8.79 12.52
C SER A 118 13.04 -8.97 13.15
N LEU A 119 11.99 -9.15 12.33
CA LEU A 119 10.65 -9.48 12.81
C LEU A 119 10.59 -10.86 13.46
N GLN A 120 11.26 -11.88 12.89
CA GLN A 120 11.32 -13.22 13.44
C GLN A 120 11.96 -13.23 14.84
N ASP A 121 13.06 -12.51 15.01
CA ASP A 121 13.77 -12.39 16.28
C ASP A 121 12.86 -11.82 17.39
N ILE A 122 12.07 -10.78 17.08
CA ILE A 122 11.18 -10.14 18.05
C ILE A 122 9.94 -10.98 18.35
N LEU A 123 9.40 -11.67 17.34
CA LEU A 123 8.21 -12.50 17.51
C LEU A 123 8.53 -13.89 18.09
N GLY A 124 9.82 -14.27 18.16
CA GLY A 124 10.25 -15.59 18.61
C GLY A 124 9.86 -16.72 17.67
N ALA A 125 9.64 -16.42 16.39
CA ALA A 125 9.32 -17.40 15.37
C ALA A 125 10.62 -17.98 14.80
N GLN A 126 10.91 -19.26 15.11
CA GLN A 126 11.99 -20.02 14.49
C GLN A 126 11.56 -20.67 13.18
#